data_AF-A0A6B2G4E7-F1
#
_entry.id   AF-A0A6B2G4E7-F1
#
_cell.length_a   1.000
_cell.length_b   1.000
_cell.length_c   1.000
_cell.angle_alpha   90.00
_cell.angle_beta   90.00
_cell.angle_gamma   90.00
#
_symmetry.space_group_name_H-M   'P 1'
#
loop_
_entity.id
_entity.type
_entity.pdbx_description
1 polymer ?
#
loop_
_entity_poly.entity_id
_entity_poly.type
_entity_poly.pdbx_seq_one_letter_code
_entity_poly.pdbx_strand_id
1 'polypeptide(L)'
;ETILDNSSDKSITHVNEKVKIIIFSDVWLDRPDVIHSLSKQFESFSQLPKPPYLFILCGNFTSQENLSQFSVLTDGLKTLSKLKQRYNCLNESHMVIIPGPNDPGLCSFLPRDVIPRSLTETINNLIFTTNPVRCD
;
A
#
# COMPACT_ATOMS: atom_id res chain seq x y z
N GLU A 1 26.94 -7.98 57.29
CA GLU A 1 25.67 -7.21 57.22
C GLU A 1 25.81 -6.18 56.11
N THR A 2 25.36 -6.54 54.89
CA THR A 2 24.06 -6.18 54.25
C THR A 2 24.24 -4.87 53.43
N ILE A 3 23.87 -4.66 52.15
CA ILE A 3 23.02 -5.30 51.12
C ILE A 3 23.56 -4.86 49.72
N LEU A 4 23.28 -5.68 48.71
CA LEU A 4 23.47 -5.44 47.27
C LEU A 4 22.83 -4.13 46.75
N ASP A 5 23.44 -3.51 45.74
CA ASP A 5 22.64 -3.04 44.60
C ASP A 5 23.39 -3.27 43.28
N ASN A 6 23.17 -4.46 42.73
CA ASN A 6 23.34 -4.77 41.32
C ASN A 6 22.21 -4.05 40.58
N SER A 7 22.48 -2.87 40.05
CA SER A 7 21.58 -2.23 39.09
C SER A 7 22.38 -1.84 37.87
N SER A 8 22.53 -2.84 37.01
CA SER A 8 22.89 -2.72 35.61
C SER A 8 22.03 -1.64 34.96
N ASP A 9 22.56 -0.43 34.85
CA ASP A 9 22.02 0.60 33.99
C ASP A 9 22.40 0.24 32.54
N LYS A 10 21.83 -0.88 32.07
CA LYS A 10 21.55 -1.05 30.66
C LYS A 10 20.51 0.03 30.37
N SER A 11 21.01 1.22 30.07
CA SER A 11 20.24 2.25 29.39
C SER A 11 19.58 1.55 28.20
N ILE A 12 18.33 1.16 28.37
CA ILE A 12 17.49 0.63 27.32
C ILE A 12 17.49 1.76 26.31
N THR A 13 18.28 1.62 25.26
CA THR A 13 18.17 2.44 24.07
C THR A 13 16.73 2.27 23.66
N HIS A 14 15.88 3.23 24.03
CA HIS A 14 14.55 3.39 23.47
C HIS A 14 14.79 3.66 22.00
N VAL A 15 14.92 2.59 21.21
CA VAL A 15 14.79 2.65 19.77
C VAL A 15 13.37 3.12 19.56
N ASN A 16 13.22 4.43 19.36
CA ASN A 16 11.95 5.03 19.03
C ASN A 16 11.63 4.51 17.63
N GLU A 17 11.01 3.33 17.54
CA GLU A 17 10.71 2.65 16.30
C GLU A 17 9.66 3.46 15.54
N LYS A 18 10.13 4.47 14.80
CA LYS A 18 9.27 5.33 14.00
C LYS A 18 8.46 4.47 13.05
N VAL A 19 7.15 4.53 13.18
CA VAL A 19 6.20 3.97 12.22
C VAL A 19 6.35 4.74 10.91
N LYS A 20 6.46 4.01 9.79
CA LYS A 20 6.61 4.62 8.46
C LYS A 20 5.32 4.43 7.68
N ILE A 21 4.84 5.52 7.08
CA ILE A 21 3.71 5.54 6.15
C ILE A 21 4.26 6.03 4.82
N ILE A 22 3.98 5.30 3.74
CA ILE A 22 4.41 5.63 2.38
C ILE A 22 3.18 5.95 1.56
N ILE A 23 3.21 7.07 0.84
CA ILE A 23 2.09 7.54 0.02
C ILE A 23 2.55 7.66 -1.43
N PHE A 24 1.76 7.08 -2.33
CA PHE A 24 1.90 7.20 -3.78
C PHE A 24 0.63 7.83 -4.36
N SER A 25 0.77 8.60 -5.43
CA SER A 25 -0.34 9.19 -6.18
C SER A 25 -0.14 8.92 -7.66
N ASP A 26 -1.25 8.84 -8.41
CA ASP A 26 -1.25 8.57 -9.85
C ASP A 26 -0.43 7.33 -10.23
N VAL A 27 -0.74 6.22 -9.56
CA VAL A 27 -0.03 4.94 -9.69
C VAL A 27 -0.56 4.17 -10.91
N TRP A 28 -0.21 4.58 -12.12
CA TRP A 28 -0.63 3.93 -13.37
C TRP A 28 -0.08 2.50 -13.50
N LEU A 29 -0.86 1.49 -13.12
CA LEU A 29 -0.46 0.07 -13.04
C LEU A 29 -0.34 -0.60 -14.42
N ASP A 30 -0.90 0.03 -15.45
CA ASP A 30 -0.78 -0.40 -16.85
C ASP A 30 0.58 -0.05 -17.46
N ARG A 31 1.36 0.79 -16.78
CA ARG A 31 2.67 1.22 -17.23
C ARG A 31 3.79 0.33 -16.67
N PRO A 32 4.57 -0.37 -17.53
CA PRO A 32 5.64 -1.26 -17.07
C PRO A 32 6.72 -0.54 -16.24
N ASP A 33 7.00 0.73 -16.55
CA ASP A 33 7.96 1.55 -15.82
C ASP A 33 7.50 1.87 -14.39
N VAL A 34 6.19 2.06 -14.18
CA VAL A 34 5.60 2.25 -12.85
C VAL A 34 5.71 0.97 -12.03
N ILE A 35 5.34 -0.19 -12.60
CA ILE A 35 5.48 -1.49 -11.93
C ILE A 35 6.95 -1.79 -11.57
N HIS A 36 7.88 -1.49 -12.47
CA HIS A 36 9.31 -1.65 -12.21
C HIS A 36 9.81 -0.74 -11.08
N SER A 37 9.37 0.52 -11.06
CA SER A 37 9.69 1.46 -9.99
C SER A 37 9.15 0.98 -8.64
N LEU A 38 7.88 0.55 -8.58
CA LEU A 38 7.28 -0.03 -7.38
C LEU A 38 8.05 -1.27 -6.91
N SER A 39 8.47 -2.14 -7.83
CA SER A 39 9.25 -3.33 -7.48
C SER A 39 10.57 -2.97 -6.78
N LYS A 40 11.31 -1.98 -7.32
CA LYS A 40 12.57 -1.52 -6.72
C LYS A 40 12.34 -0.87 -5.35
N GLN A 41 11.26 -0.12 -5.20
CA GLN A 41 10.91 0.50 -3.92
C GLN A 41 10.54 -0.54 -2.87
N PHE A 42 9.70 -1.52 -3.24
CA PHE A 42 9.31 -2.61 -2.34
C PHE A 42 10.52 -3.48 -1.96
N GLU A 43 11.43 -3.76 -2.90
CA GLU A 43 12.71 -4.40 -2.60
C GLU A 43 13.51 -3.60 -1.56
N SER A 44 13.67 -2.30 -1.78
CA SER A 44 14.40 -1.43 -0.84
C SER A 44 13.73 -1.39 0.53
N PHE A 45 12.40 -1.34 0.60
CA PHE A 45 11.66 -1.38 1.85
C PHE A 45 11.76 -2.73 2.55
N SER A 46 11.85 -3.83 1.80
CA SER A 46 11.97 -5.18 2.34
C SER A 46 13.30 -5.44 3.05
N GLN A 47 14.33 -4.66 2.71
CA GLN A 47 15.67 -4.72 3.31
C GLN A 47 15.81 -3.84 4.56
N LEU A 48 14.80 -3.04 4.89
CA LEU A 48 14.81 -2.23 6.11
C LEU A 48 14.65 -3.14 7.35
N PRO A 49 15.28 -2.81 8.49
CA PRO A 49 15.10 -3.57 9.73
C PRO A 49 13.64 -3.71 10.16
N LYS A 50 12.81 -2.73 9.81
CA LYS A 50 11.36 -2.74 9.99
C LYS A 50 10.69 -2.18 8.72
N PRO A 51 9.79 -2.94 8.06
CA PRO A 51 9.08 -2.49 6.86
C PRO A 51 8.12 -1.34 7.19
N PRO A 52 7.67 -0.58 6.19
CA PRO A 52 6.60 0.40 6.40
C PRO A 52 5.33 -0.26 6.95
N TYR A 53 4.64 0.43 7.85
CA TYR A 53 3.40 -0.08 8.43
C TYR A 53 2.23 0.02 7.45
N LEU A 54 2.21 1.10 6.68
CA LEU A 54 1.11 1.43 5.78
C LEU A 54 1.63 1.99 4.45
N PHE A 55 1.10 1.44 3.37
CA PHE A 55 1.20 1.97 2.02
C PHE A 55 -0.16 2.53 1.62
N ILE A 56 -0.19 3.79 1.21
CA ILE A 56 -1.38 4.43 0.66
C ILE A 56 -1.11 4.68 -0.81
N LEU A 57 -1.85 4.02 -1.68
CA LEU A 57 -1.78 4.26 -3.12
C LEU A 57 -3.07 4.97 -3.52
N CYS A 58 -2.93 6.21 -3.96
CA CYS A 58 -3.98 7.01 -4.55
C CYS A 58 -3.95 6.83 -6.06
N GLY A 59 -5.12 6.59 -6.65
CA GLY A 59 -5.29 6.63 -8.09
C GLY A 59 -4.95 8.00 -8.68
N ASN A 60 -4.91 8.13 -10.00
CA ASN A 60 -5.46 7.15 -10.96
C ASN A 60 -4.59 5.89 -11.15
N PHE A 61 -5.22 4.73 -11.34
CA PHE A 61 -4.52 3.44 -11.48
C PHE A 61 -4.32 2.97 -12.92
N THR A 62 -4.91 3.65 -13.90
CA THR A 62 -4.68 3.40 -15.32
C THR A 62 -4.34 4.71 -16.03
N SER A 63 -3.43 4.66 -17.00
CA SER A 63 -3.06 5.83 -17.80
C SER A 63 -4.08 6.19 -18.89
N GLN A 64 -5.00 5.28 -19.20
CA GLN A 64 -6.03 5.45 -20.24
C GLN A 64 -7.45 5.33 -19.68
N GLU A 65 -8.35 6.16 -20.23
CA GLU A 65 -9.78 6.23 -19.90
C GLU A 65 -10.60 5.70 -21.07
N ASN A 66 -10.67 4.38 -21.22
CA ASN A 66 -11.42 3.74 -22.30
C ASN A 66 -12.13 2.47 -21.83
N LEU A 67 -12.93 1.83 -22.70
CA LEU A 67 -13.72 0.64 -22.32
C LEU A 67 -12.87 -0.55 -21.85
N SER A 68 -11.59 -0.63 -22.24
CA SER A 68 -10.66 -1.68 -21.79
C SER A 68 -10.09 -1.41 -20.39
N GLN A 69 -10.37 -0.25 -19.81
CA GLN A 69 -9.87 0.16 -18.50
C GLN A 69 -10.21 -0.85 -17.40
N PHE A 70 -11.37 -1.49 -17.44
CA PHE A 70 -11.78 -2.48 -16.43
C PHE A 70 -10.84 -3.69 -16.38
N SER A 71 -10.53 -4.30 -17.53
CA SER A 71 -9.62 -5.44 -17.59
C SER A 71 -8.18 -5.03 -17.28
N VAL A 72 -7.74 -3.89 -17.83
CA VAL A 72 -6.41 -3.34 -17.60
C VAL A 72 -6.18 -3.05 -16.11
N LEU A 73 -7.15 -2.43 -15.44
CA LEU A 73 -7.10 -2.18 -14.00
C LEU A 73 -7.05 -3.48 -13.22
N THR A 74 -7.90 -4.45 -13.56
CA THR A 74 -7.93 -5.76 -12.88
C THR A 74 -6.57 -6.46 -12.95
N ASP A 75 -5.94 -6.46 -14.12
CA ASP A 75 -4.61 -7.07 -14.32
C ASP A 75 -3.51 -6.29 -13.60
N GLY A 76 -3.59 -4.96 -13.61
CA GLY A 76 -2.70 -4.07 -12.85
C GLY A 76 -2.77 -4.34 -11.34
N LEU A 77 -3.99 -4.40 -10.78
CA LEU A 77 -4.21 -4.69 -9.35
C LEU A 77 -3.75 -6.10 -8.97
N LYS A 78 -3.98 -7.10 -9.82
CA LYS A 78 -3.44 -8.46 -9.63
C LYS A 78 -1.92 -8.46 -9.64
N THR A 79 -1.30 -7.68 -10.53
CA THR A 79 0.16 -7.55 -10.60
C THR A 79 0.71 -6.89 -9.33
N LEU A 80 0.09 -5.81 -8.87
CA LEU A 80 0.43 -5.15 -7.60
C LEU A 80 0.28 -6.10 -6.40
N SER A 81 -0.82 -6.85 -6.35
CA SER A 81 -1.09 -7.85 -5.30
C SER A 81 0.02 -8.91 -5.24
N LYS A 82 0.42 -9.47 -6.39
CA LYS A 82 1.54 -10.41 -6.49
C LYS A 82 2.87 -9.76 -6.11
N LEU A 83 3.07 -8.50 -6.47
CA LEU A 83 4.28 -7.75 -6.14
C LEU A 83 4.42 -7.53 -4.63
N LYS A 84 3.34 -7.22 -3.92
CA LYS A 84 3.31 -7.17 -2.44
C LYS A 84 3.69 -8.53 -1.84
N GLN A 85 3.08 -9.61 -2.32
CA GLN A 85 3.31 -10.98 -1.83
C GLN A 85 4.72 -11.50 -2.08
N ARG A 86 5.43 -10.97 -3.08
CA ARG A 86 6.82 -11.33 -3.38
C ARG A 86 7.76 -11.11 -2.20
N TYR A 87 7.47 -10.12 -1.34
CA TYR A 87 8.29 -9.77 -0.19
C TYR A 87 7.53 -10.12 1.09
N ASN A 88 7.86 -11.24 1.72
CA ASN A 88 7.14 -11.76 2.90
C ASN A 88 7.01 -10.73 4.04
N CYS A 89 8.02 -9.89 4.26
CA CYS A 89 7.97 -8.84 5.28
C CYS A 89 6.94 -7.73 4.99
N LEU A 90 6.55 -7.53 3.72
CA LEU A 90 5.50 -6.58 3.34
C LEU A 90 4.09 -7.18 3.47
N ASN A 91 3.96 -8.47 3.83
CA ASN A 91 2.65 -9.05 4.13
C ASN A 91 2.05 -8.48 5.42
N GLU A 92 2.91 -8.08 6.37
CA GLU A 92 2.52 -7.40 7.62
C GLU A 92 2.16 -5.92 7.40
N SER A 93 2.60 -5.33 6.28
CA SER A 93 2.23 -3.98 5.90
C SER A 93 0.81 -3.92 5.34
N HIS A 94 0.04 -2.92 5.77
CA HIS A 94 -1.25 -2.59 5.19
C HIS A 94 -1.05 -1.87 3.86
N MET A 95 -1.87 -2.18 2.85
CA MET A 95 -1.84 -1.49 1.55
C MET A 95 -3.24 -1.02 1.20
N VAL A 96 -3.47 0.28 1.30
CA VAL A 96 -4.75 0.95 1.07
C VAL A 96 -4.77 1.51 -0.34
N ILE A 97 -5.85 1.21 -1.06
CA ILE A 97 -6.12 1.60 -2.45
C ILE A 97 -7.26 2.62 -2.44
N ILE A 98 -6.93 3.86 -2.78
CA ILE A 98 -7.87 4.99 -2.83
C ILE A 98 -8.15 5.30 -4.30
N PRO A 99 -9.40 5.24 -4.77
CA PRO A 99 -9.73 5.48 -6.17
C PRO A 99 -9.52 6.95 -6.55
N GLY A 100 -8.91 7.16 -7.72
CA GLY A 100 -8.75 8.45 -8.35
C GLY A 100 -9.99 8.90 -9.14
N PRO A 101 -9.99 10.14 -9.66
CA PRO A 101 -11.10 10.70 -10.42
C PRO A 101 -11.46 9.92 -11.68
N ASN A 102 -10.49 9.26 -12.30
CA ASN A 102 -10.63 8.61 -13.59
C ASN A 102 -10.68 7.09 -13.46
N ASP A 103 -10.61 6.54 -12.24
CA ASP A 103 -10.76 5.11 -12.01
C ASP A 103 -12.23 4.67 -12.14
N PRO A 104 -12.48 3.42 -12.57
CA PRO A 104 -13.83 2.86 -12.68
C PRO A 104 -14.62 2.96 -11.37
N GLY A 105 -15.82 3.53 -11.46
CA GLY A 105 -16.76 3.69 -10.36
C GLY A 105 -18.12 4.16 -10.85
N LEU A 106 -19.14 4.08 -9.99
CA LEU A 106 -20.51 4.47 -10.34
C LEU A 106 -20.69 6.00 -10.45
N CYS A 107 -19.85 6.76 -9.76
CA CYS A 107 -19.99 8.20 -9.60
C CYS A 107 -18.66 8.92 -9.87
N SER A 108 -18.70 10.01 -10.64
CA SER A 108 -17.54 10.89 -10.86
C SER A 108 -17.43 12.02 -9.81
N PHE A 109 -18.40 12.13 -8.89
CA PHE A 109 -18.46 13.13 -7.82
C PHE A 109 -18.04 12.56 -6.46
N LEU A 110 -17.83 13.45 -5.48
CA LEU A 110 -17.47 13.08 -4.10
C LEU A 110 -18.72 12.88 -3.22
N PRO A 111 -18.68 11.97 -2.23
CA PRO A 111 -17.63 10.96 -2.02
C PRO A 111 -17.66 9.89 -3.12
N ARG A 112 -16.48 9.48 -3.57
CA ARG A 112 -16.32 8.42 -4.56
C ARG A 112 -16.31 7.06 -3.88
N ASP A 113 -17.13 6.16 -4.41
CA ASP A 113 -17.20 4.76 -3.97
C ASP A 113 -15.90 4.00 -4.22
N VAL A 114 -15.75 2.88 -3.52
CA VAL A 114 -14.66 1.93 -3.71
C VAL A 114 -14.63 1.38 -5.15
N ILE A 115 -13.46 0.92 -5.60
CA ILE A 115 -13.34 0.21 -6.89
C ILE A 115 -14.30 -1.00 -6.88
N PRO A 116 -15.14 -1.19 -7.94
CA PRO A 116 -16.16 -2.23 -7.97
C PRO A 116 -15.65 -3.62 -7.59
N ARG A 117 -16.43 -4.34 -6.78
CA ARG A 117 -16.09 -5.68 -6.28
C ARG A 117 -15.78 -6.68 -7.40
N SER A 118 -16.46 -6.57 -8.54
CA SER A 118 -16.20 -7.42 -9.71
C SER A 118 -14.77 -7.33 -10.24
N LEU A 119 -14.04 -6.26 -9.95
CA LEU A 119 -12.64 -6.08 -10.35
C LEU A 119 -11.66 -6.50 -9.25
N THR A 120 -12.12 -6.54 -8.00
CA THR A 120 -11.28 -6.67 -6.80
C THR A 120 -11.50 -7.98 -6.03
N GLU A 121 -12.53 -8.77 -6.37
CA GLU A 121 -12.95 -9.96 -5.61
C GLU A 121 -11.87 -11.04 -5.43
N THR A 122 -10.90 -11.13 -6.35
CA THR A 122 -9.81 -12.11 -6.26
C THR A 122 -8.61 -11.61 -5.44
N ILE A 123 -8.67 -10.38 -4.92
CA ILE A 123 -7.53 -9.66 -4.33
C ILE A 123 -7.79 -9.40 -2.85
N ASN A 124 -7.21 -10.25 -1.99
CA ASN A 124 -7.50 -10.24 -0.55
C ASN A 124 -6.44 -9.53 0.31
N ASN A 125 -5.32 -9.13 -0.28
CA ASN A 125 -4.17 -8.53 0.42
C ASN A 125 -4.06 -7.01 0.24
N LEU A 126 -5.06 -6.39 -0.39
CA LEU A 126 -5.21 -4.96 -0.61
C LEU A 126 -6.51 -4.49 0.06
N ILE A 127 -6.51 -3.28 0.61
CA ILE A 127 -7.67 -2.67 1.28
C ILE A 127 -8.23 -1.59 0.36
N PHE A 128 -9.40 -1.83 -0.22
CA PHE A 128 -10.06 -0.87 -1.11
C PHE A 128 -10.97 0.06 -0.30
N THR A 129 -10.88 1.36 -0.53
CA THR A 129 -11.62 2.38 0.24
C THR A 129 -12.19 3.49 -0.65
N THR A 130 -12.91 4.44 -0.06
CA THR A 130 -13.53 5.58 -0.73
C THR A 130 -12.54 6.71 -0.96
N ASN A 131 -12.94 7.72 -1.73
CA ASN A 131 -12.21 8.99 -1.82
C ASN A 131 -13.17 10.16 -1.59
N PRO A 132 -13.01 10.97 -0.52
CA PRO A 132 -11.95 10.91 0.50
C PRO A 132 -12.10 9.71 1.46
N VAL A 133 -11.06 9.46 2.25
CA VAL A 133 -11.03 8.45 3.33
C VAL A 133 -10.30 9.01 4.55
N ARG A 134 -10.69 8.53 5.73
CA ARG A 134 -9.94 8.67 6.97
C ARG A 134 -9.38 7.30 7.37
N CYS A 135 -8.08 7.22 7.63
CA CYS A 135 -7.42 6.02 8.12
C CYS A 135 -7.12 6.21 9.62
N ASP A 136 -7.90 5.56 10.48
CA ASP A 136 -7.74 5.55 11.94
C ASP A 136 -7.03 4.28 12.41
#